data_AF-A0A2S6UNB1-F1
#
_entry.id   AF-A0A2S6UNB1-F1
#
_cell.length_a   1.000
_cell.length_b   1.000
_cell.length_c   1.000
_cell.angle_alpha   90.00
_cell.angle_beta   90.00
_cell.angle_gamma   90.00
#
_symmetry.space_group_name_H-M   'P 1'
#
loop_
_entity.id
_entity.type
_entity.pdbx_description
1 polymer ?
#
loop_
_entity_poly.entity_id
_entity_poly.type
_entity_poly.pdbx_seq_one_letter_code
_entity_poly.pdbx_strand_id
1 'polypeptide(L)' 'MSTTPISSWKVDLAEVTQIYPWVGSEVLMAWVAIILWLLWHVWQLKHENAAYDEEIAKHGDEMTVRNAVSDHE' A
#
# COMPACT_ATOMS: atom_id res chain seq x y z
N MET A 1 -1.83 -17.82 37.28
CA MET A 1 -1.55 -18.72 36.14
C MET A 1 -0.73 -17.91 35.16
N SER A 2 0.49 -18.34 34.82
CA SER A 2 1.32 -17.63 33.82
C SER A 2 0.64 -17.78 32.46
N THR A 3 0.43 -16.67 31.75
CA THR A 3 -0.18 -16.65 30.40
C THR A 3 0.83 -17.00 29.31
N THR A 4 2.11 -17.10 29.65
CA THR A 4 3.21 -17.45 28.77
C THR A 4 3.81 -18.80 29.13
N PRO A 5 4.28 -19.59 28.14
CA PRO A 5 4.85 -20.92 28.34
C PRO A 5 6.22 -20.93 29.02
N ILE A 6 6.79 -19.76 29.33
CA ILE A 6 8.13 -19.63 29.91
C ILE A 6 8.03 -19.52 31.43
N SER A 7 8.59 -20.50 32.14
CA SER A 7 8.64 -20.54 33.61
C SER A 7 10.04 -20.26 34.19
N SER A 8 11.08 -20.19 33.34
CA SER A 8 12.48 -19.96 33.73
C SER A 8 13.27 -19.30 32.58
N TRP A 9 14.19 -18.39 32.92
CA TRP A 9 15.09 -17.73 31.96
C TRP A 9 16.31 -18.57 31.57
N LYS A 10 16.46 -19.75 32.18
CA LYS A 10 17.50 -20.74 31.87
C LYS A 10 16.94 -21.82 30.93
N VAL A 11 16.14 -21.41 29.95
CA VAL A 11 15.52 -22.27 28.93
C VAL A 11 16.24 -22.02 27.61
N ASP A 12 16.46 -23.09 26.84
CA ASP A 12 17.01 -22.97 25.49
C ASP A 12 16.01 -22.22 24.60
N LEU A 13 16.45 -21.11 24.02
CA LEU A 13 15.63 -20.28 23.13
C LEU A 13 15.17 -21.06 21.89
N ALA A 14 15.87 -22.12 21.50
CA ALA A 14 15.46 -23.00 20.42
C ALA A 14 14.20 -23.84 20.76
N GLU A 15 13.95 -24.12 22.04
CA GLU A 15 12.77 -24.88 22.49
C GLU A 15 11.52 -24.00 22.66
N VAL A 16 11.69 -22.67 22.67
CA VAL A 16 10.60 -21.70 22.80
C VAL A 16 10.00 -21.42 21.42
N THR A 17 9.13 -22.31 20.97
CA THR A 17 8.61 -22.32 19.59
C THR A 17 7.46 -21.36 19.31
N GLN A 18 6.77 -20.83 20.33
CA GLN A 18 5.59 -19.98 20.16
C GLN A 18 5.58 -18.81 21.15
N ILE A 19 6.16 -17.68 20.72
CA ILE A 19 6.29 -16.47 21.55
C ILE A 19 5.15 -15.47 21.27
N TYR A 20 4.58 -15.48 20.07
CA TYR A 20 3.51 -14.55 19.66
C TYR A 20 2.39 -15.27 18.89
N PRO A 21 1.18 -14.66 18.80
CA PRO A 21 0.08 -15.24 18.05
C PRO A 21 0.39 -15.28 16.54
N TRP A 22 -0.15 -16.27 15.82
CA TRP A 22 -0.01 -16.40 14.36
C TRP A 22 1.39 -16.84 13.86
N VAL A 23 2.26 -17.34 14.75
CA VAL A 23 3.53 -18.00 14.38
C VAL A 23 3.28 -19.08 13.33
N GLY A 24 4.05 -19.04 12.24
CA GLY A 24 3.93 -19.95 11.10
C GLY A 24 3.00 -19.45 9.98
N SER A 25 2.23 -18.38 10.19
CA SER A 25 1.40 -17.76 9.14
C SER A 25 2.02 -16.50 8.55
N GLU A 26 3.26 -16.15 8.92
CA GLU A 26 3.93 -14.92 8.49
C GLU A 26 4.01 -14.85 6.96
N VAL A 27 4.38 -15.95 6.31
CA VAL A 27 4.51 -16.02 4.85
C VAL A 27 3.14 -15.87 4.18
N LEU A 28 2.09 -16.48 4.73
CA LEU A 28 0.74 -16.34 4.21
C LEU A 28 0.26 -14.88 4.32
N MET A 29 0.44 -14.26 5.49
CA MET A 29 0.08 -12.87 5.72
C MET A 29 0.87 -11.90 4.83
N ALA A 30 2.16 -12.18 4.61
CA ALA A 30 2.99 -11.41 3.68
C ALA A 30 2.43 -11.46 2.26
N TRP A 31 2.05 -12.65 1.77
CA TRP A 31 1.42 -12.78 0.46
C TRP A 31 0.08 -12.05 0.36
N VAL A 32 -0.76 -12.16 1.39
CA VAL A 32 -2.03 -11.42 1.44
C VAL A 32 -1.80 -9.92 1.37
N ALA A 33 -0.84 -9.40 2.14
CA ALA A 33 -0.49 -7.98 2.12
C ALA A 33 0.01 -7.53 0.74
N ILE A 34 0.87 -8.32 0.10
CA ILE A 34 1.39 -8.02 -1.24
C ILE A 34 0.25 -8.00 -2.27
N ILE A 35 -0.65 -8.98 -2.25
CA ILE A 35 -1.77 -9.04 -3.20
C ILE A 35 -2.68 -7.82 -3.01
N LEU A 36 -3.05 -7.49 -1.77
CA LEU A 36 -3.89 -6.32 -1.49
C LEU A 36 -3.21 -5.02 -1.93
N TRP A 37 -1.89 -4.91 -1.72
CA TRP A 37 -1.10 -3.75 -2.14
C TRP A 37 -1.06 -3.59 -3.66
N LEU A 38 -0.88 -4.68 -4.41
CA LEU A 38 -0.91 -4.65 -5.87
C LEU A 38 -2.30 -4.30 -6.42
N LEU A 39 -3.36 -4.87 -5.84
CA LEU A 39 -4.74 -4.53 -6.21
C LEU A 39 -5.04 -3.05 -5.96
N TRP A 40 -4.56 -2.51 -4.84
CA TRP A 40 -4.71 -1.09 -4.52
C TRP A 40 -3.99 -0.20 -5.54
N HIS A 41 -2.76 -0.53 -5.94
CA HIS A 41 -2.04 0.23 -6.97
C HIS A 41 -2.76 0.23 -8.32
N VAL A 42 -3.34 -0.91 -8.73
CA VAL A 42 -4.14 -0.97 -9.96
C VAL A 42 -5.36 -0.05 -9.87
N TRP A 43 -6.02 -0.01 -8.71
CA TRP A 43 -7.16 0.87 -8.49
C TRP A 43 -6.76 2.35 -8.48
N GLN A 44 -5.66 2.69 -7.80
CA GLN A 44 -5.10 4.04 -7.76
C GLN A 44 -4.79 4.57 -9.17
N LEU A 45 -4.07 3.79 -9.98
CA LEU A 45 -3.72 4.17 -11.35
C LEU A 45 -4.96 4.42 -12.22
N LYS A 46 -5.98 3.58 -12.10
CA LYS A 46 -7.25 3.78 -12.83
C LYS A 46 -7.93 5.08 -12.41
N HIS A 47 -7.89 5.40 -11.13
CA HIS A 47 -8.55 6.58 -10.60
C HIS A 47 -7.81 7.87 -10.98
N GLU A 48 -6.48 7.84 -10.94
CA GLU A 48 -5.61 8.94 -11.36
C GLU A 48 -5.74 9.20 -12.87
N ASN A 49 -5.72 8.16 -13.72
CA ASN A 49 -5.91 8.33 -15.16
C ASN A 49 -7.25 8.99 -15.50
N ALA A 50 -8.34 8.60 -14.82
CA ALA A 50 -9.65 9.21 -15.06
C ALA A 50 -9.67 10.69 -14.69
N ALA A 51 -8.95 11.09 -13.62
CA ALA A 51 -8.81 12.48 -13.24
C ALA A 51 -7.95 13.26 -14.25
N TYR A 52 -6.85 12.68 -14.72
CA TYR A 52 -6.00 13.31 -15.74
C TYR A 52 -6.74 13.52 -17.06
N ASP A 53 -7.56 12.57 -17.52
CA ASP A 53 -8.38 12.74 -18.73
C ASP A 53 -9.37 13.91 -18.59
N GLU A 54 -9.96 14.08 -17.41
CA GLU A 54 -10.85 15.21 -17.12
C GLU A 54 -10.10 16.55 -17.10
N GLU A 55 -8.90 16.60 -16.52
CA GLU A 55 -8.08 17.81 -16.50
C GLU A 55 -7.56 18.18 -17.89
N ILE A 56 -7.13 17.19 -18.70
CA ILE A 56 -6.75 17.40 -20.10
C ILE A 56 -7.94 17.93 -20.89
N ALA A 57 -9.15 17.41 -20.68
CA ALA A 57 -10.34 17.92 -21.35
C ALA A 57 -10.69 19.37 -20.94
N LYS A 58 -10.41 19.77 -19.70
CA LYS A 58 -10.71 21.13 -19.20
C LYS A 58 -9.63 22.17 -19.50
N HIS A 59 -8.37 21.77 -19.54
CA HIS A 59 -7.22 22.68 -19.60
C HIS A 59 -6.27 22.43 -20.78
N GLY A 60 -6.39 21.29 -21.44
CA GLY A 60 -5.53 20.88 -22.55
C GLY A 60 -5.99 21.36 -23.94
N ASP A 61 -7.08 22.13 -24.04
CA ASP A 61 -7.45 22.76 -25.30
C ASP A 61 -6.37 23.77 -25.69
N GLU A 62 -5.65 23.48 -26.79
CA GLU A 62 -4.54 24.27 -27.32
C GLU A 62 -4.93 25.75 -27.49
N MET A 63 -6.22 26.03 -27.73
CA MET A 63 -6.76 27.39 -27.79
C MET A 63 -6.80 28.10 -26.44
N THR A 64 -7.04 27.41 -25.32
CA THR A 64 -7.06 28.03 -23.98
C THR A 64 -5.64 28.38 -23.54
N VAL A 65 -4.68 27.47 -23.77
CA VAL A 65 -3.26 27.71 -23.47
C VAL A 65 -2.71 28.83 -24.37
N ARG A 66 -3.05 28.81 -25.66
CA ARG A 66 -2.58 29.81 -26.63
C ARG A 66 -3.21 31.19 -26.43
N ASN A 67 -4.49 31.26 -26.04
CA ASN A 67 -5.15 32.53 -25.66
C ASN A 67 -4.55 33.10 -24.36
N ALA A 68 -4.27 32.27 -23.36
CA ALA A 68 -3.63 32.73 -22.12
C ALA A 68 -2.20 33.26 -22.36
N VAL A 69 -1.46 32.67 -23.30
CA VAL A 69 -0.14 33.16 -23.71
C VAL A 69 -0.25 34.47 -24.50
N SER A 70 -1.23 34.60 -25.41
CA SER A 70 -1.40 35.82 -26.21
C SER A 70 -1.99 37.01 -25.44
N ASP A 71 -2.76 36.78 -24.38
CA ASP A 71 -3.26 37.85 -23.50
C ASP A 71 -2.15 38.49 -22.64
N HIS A 72 -0.98 37.85 -22.57
CA HIS A 72 0.19 38.30 -21.82
C HIS A 72 1.32 38.90 -22.69
N GLU A 73 1.15 39.00 -24.01
CA GLU A 73 2.00 39.77 -24.94
C GLU A 73 1.35 41.11 -25.32
#